data_AF-B9TLG6-F1
#
_entry.id   AF-B9TLG6-F1
#
_cell.length_a   1.000
_cell.length_b   1.000
_cell.length_c   1.000
_cell.angle_alpha   90.00
_cell.angle_beta   90.00
_cell.angle_gamma   90.00
#
_symmetry.space_group_name_H-M   'P 1'
#
loop_
_entity.id
_entity.type
_entity.pdbx_description
1 polymer ?
#
loop_
_entity_poly.entity_id
_entity_poly.type
_entity_poly.pdbx_seq_one_letter_code
_entity_poly.pdbx_strand_id
1 'polypeptide(L)'
;HTKGSAGIATFEMEYGHWLEEQNRQIGDLRTALNAHISDIELRILVESGINHYSELFRMKATAAKADVFYLMSGMWKSSAERFFLWIGGFRPSELLKVT
;
A
#
# COMPACT_ATOMS: atom_id res chain seq x y z
N HIS A 1 0.58 3.53 -27.39
CA HIS A 1 0.16 4.33 -26.22
C HIS A 1 -1.00 3.74 -25.40
N THR A 2 -1.71 2.69 -25.84
CA THR A 2 -2.94 2.18 -25.16
C THR A 2 -2.72 1.09 -24.10
N LYS A 3 -1.59 0.38 -24.09
CA LYS A 3 -1.30 -0.68 -23.09
C LYS A 3 -1.05 -0.13 -21.69
N GLY A 4 -0.39 1.04 -21.58
CA GLY A 4 -0.09 1.67 -20.28
C GLY A 4 -1.34 2.15 -19.54
N SER A 5 -2.30 2.74 -20.25
CA SER A 5 -3.55 3.24 -19.65
C SER A 5 -4.44 2.11 -19.12
N ALA A 6 -4.50 0.97 -19.81
CA ALA A 6 -5.24 -0.19 -19.34
C ALA A 6 -4.64 -0.78 -18.06
N GLY A 7 -3.31 -0.90 -17.99
CA GLY A 7 -2.61 -1.40 -16.79
C GLY A 7 -2.78 -0.47 -15.58
N ILE A 8 -2.80 0.84 -15.80
CA ILE A 8 -3.07 1.83 -14.76
C ILE A 8 -4.49 1.68 -14.21
N ALA A 9 -5.51 1.61 -15.09
CA ALA A 9 -6.89 1.47 -14.65
C ALA A 9 -7.15 0.19 -13.86
N THR A 10 -6.55 -0.95 -14.28
CA THR A 10 -6.61 -2.20 -13.51
C THR A 10 -5.98 -2.04 -12.13
N PHE A 11 -4.79 -1.43 -12.05
CA PHE A 11 -4.12 -1.20 -10.77
C PHE A 11 -4.95 -0.32 -9.82
N GLU A 12 -5.55 0.76 -10.33
CA GLU A 12 -6.38 1.66 -9.51
C GLU A 12 -7.60 0.95 -8.93
N MET A 13 -8.26 0.12 -9.73
CA MET A 13 -9.40 -0.69 -9.27
C MET A 13 -8.98 -1.71 -8.21
N GLU A 14 -7.93 -2.50 -8.46
CA GLU A 14 -7.46 -3.51 -7.50
C GLU A 14 -6.94 -2.87 -6.20
N TYR A 15 -6.28 -1.71 -6.31
CA TYR A 15 -5.82 -0.95 -5.15
C TYR A 15 -6.99 -0.44 -4.29
N GLY A 16 -8.09 0.00 -4.90
CA GLY A 16 -9.31 0.38 -4.19
C GLY A 16 -9.86 -0.77 -3.34
N HIS A 17 -10.01 -1.95 -3.92
CA HIS A 17 -10.44 -3.15 -3.18
C HIS A 17 -9.47 -3.56 -2.08
N TRP A 18 -8.16 -3.43 -2.34
CA TRP A 18 -7.15 -3.71 -1.32
C TRP A 18 -7.28 -2.77 -0.12
N LEU A 19 -7.56 -1.48 -0.34
CA LEU A 19 -7.80 -0.50 0.73
C LEU A 19 -9.06 -0.82 1.55
N GLU A 20 -10.14 -1.26 0.91
CA GLU A 20 -11.36 -1.69 1.60
C GLU A 20 -11.05 -2.84 2.57
N GLU A 21 -10.33 -3.85 2.09
CA GLU A 21 -9.94 -5.01 2.91
C GLU A 21 -8.96 -4.63 4.02
N GLN A 22 -8.00 -3.73 3.76
CA GLN A 22 -7.12 -3.20 4.81
C GLN A 22 -7.90 -2.49 5.92
N ASN A 23 -8.86 -1.64 5.56
CA ASN A 23 -9.71 -0.95 6.54
C ASN A 23 -10.54 -1.93 7.36
N ARG A 24 -11.04 -3.00 6.73
CA ARG A 24 -11.75 -4.09 7.41
C ARG A 24 -10.85 -4.79 8.43
N GLN A 25 -9.66 -5.22 8.03
CA GLN A 25 -8.69 -5.89 8.91
C GLN A 25 -8.25 -5.00 10.09
N ILE A 26 -8.07 -3.69 9.85
CA ILE A 26 -7.80 -2.72 10.93
C ILE A 26 -8.98 -2.63 11.90
N GLY A 27 -10.21 -2.63 11.39
CA GLY A 27 -11.43 -2.66 12.21
C GLY A 27 -11.51 -3.93 13.08
N ASP A 28 -11.23 -5.10 12.49
CA ASP A 28 -11.21 -6.37 13.20
C ASP A 28 -10.14 -6.36 14.31
N LEU A 29 -8.92 -5.91 13.99
CA LEU A 29 -7.82 -5.79 14.97
C LEU A 29 -8.17 -4.87 16.14
N ARG A 30 -8.81 -3.72 15.88
CA ARG A 30 -9.27 -2.81 16.94
C ARG A 30 -10.35 -3.44 17.81
N THR A 31 -11.29 -4.14 17.18
CA THR A 31 -12.39 -4.82 17.89
C THR A 31 -11.85 -5.94 18.76
N ALA A 32 -10.96 -6.76 18.22
CA ALA A 32 -10.22 -7.81 18.92
C ALA A 32 -9.47 -7.27 20.15
N LEU A 33 -8.73 -6.18 19.97
CA LEU A 33 -7.98 -5.55 21.06
C LEU A 33 -8.90 -5.05 22.18
N ASN A 34 -10.02 -4.42 21.81
CA ASN A 34 -11.01 -3.93 22.79
C ASN A 34 -11.74 -5.08 23.51
N ALA A 35 -11.99 -6.19 22.82
CA ALA A 35 -12.67 -7.35 23.37
C ALA A 35 -11.76 -8.24 24.25
N HIS A 36 -10.45 -7.92 24.35
CA HIS A 36 -9.46 -8.70 25.10
C HIS A 36 -9.47 -10.18 24.71
N ILE A 37 -9.50 -10.46 23.39
CA ILE A 37 -9.43 -11.83 22.86
C ILE A 37 -8.08 -12.50 23.18
N SER A 38 -7.98 -13.80 22.96
CA SER A 38 -6.73 -14.52 23.25
C SER A 38 -5.57 -14.05 22.36
N ASP A 39 -4.35 -14.11 22.88
CA ASP A 39 -3.13 -13.77 22.13
C ASP A 39 -2.99 -14.59 20.83
N ILE A 40 -3.50 -15.82 20.83
CA ILE A 40 -3.50 -16.71 19.66
C ILE A 40 -4.38 -16.13 18.55
N GLU A 41 -5.61 -15.73 18.88
CA GLU A 41 -6.53 -15.13 17.92
C GLU A 41 -6.03 -13.76 17.43
N LEU A 42 -5.47 -12.96 18.34
CA LEU A 42 -4.85 -11.68 17.97
C LEU A 42 -3.69 -11.88 17.00
N ARG A 43 -2.84 -12.89 17.24
CA ARG A 43 -1.72 -13.24 16.37
C ARG A 43 -2.19 -13.64 14.97
N ILE A 44 -3.28 -14.40 14.86
CA ILE A 44 -3.86 -14.78 13.56
C ILE A 44 -4.28 -13.55 12.76
N LEU A 45 -4.93 -12.56 13.41
CA LEU A 45 -5.33 -11.32 12.75
C LEU A 45 -4.11 -10.50 12.28
N VAL A 46 -3.06 -10.44 13.11
CA VAL A 46 -1.80 -9.76 12.75
C VAL A 46 -1.11 -10.45 11.58
N GLU A 47 -1.00 -11.78 11.60
CA GLU A 47 -0.41 -12.57 10.50
C GLU A 47 -1.21 -12.39 9.21
N SER A 48 -2.54 -12.37 9.28
CA SER A 48 -3.40 -12.06 8.12
C SER A 48 -3.13 -10.65 7.58
N GLY A 49 -3.03 -9.66 8.46
CA GLY A 49 -2.72 -8.27 8.09
C GLY A 49 -1.36 -8.12 7.40
N ILE A 50 -0.33 -8.80 7.93
CA ILE A 50 1.01 -8.82 7.32
C ILE A 50 0.96 -9.49 5.95
N ASN A 51 0.29 -10.64 5.83
CA ASN A 51 0.17 -11.36 4.57
C ASN A 51 -0.60 -10.55 3.51
N HIS A 52 -1.56 -9.70 3.90
CA HIS A 52 -2.29 -8.84 2.95
C HIS A 52 -1.39 -7.87 2.17
N TYR A 53 -0.19 -7.54 2.69
CA TYR A 53 0.77 -6.72 1.96
C TYR A 53 1.43 -7.44 0.78
N SER A 54 1.48 -8.78 0.74
CA SER A 54 2.04 -9.51 -0.40
C SER A 54 1.28 -9.20 -1.69
N GLU A 55 -0.05 -9.08 -1.58
CA GLU A 55 -0.92 -8.72 -2.69
C GLU A 55 -0.64 -7.31 -3.18
N LEU A 56 -0.42 -6.35 -2.26
CA LEU A 56 -0.02 -4.99 -2.63
C LEU A 56 1.30 -4.98 -3.41
N PHE A 57 2.31 -5.73 -2.95
CA PHE A 57 3.59 -5.80 -3.65
C PHE A 57 3.44 -6.43 -5.04
N ARG A 58 2.60 -7.46 -5.18
CA ARG A 58 2.29 -8.07 -6.48
C ARG A 58 1.64 -7.07 -7.44
N MET A 59 0.60 -6.35 -7.00
CA MET A 59 -0.07 -5.33 -7.80
C MET A 59 0.90 -4.22 -8.23
N LYS A 60 1.72 -3.72 -7.31
CA LYS A 60 2.75 -2.71 -7.60
C LYS A 60 3.78 -3.21 -8.61
N ALA A 61 4.23 -4.46 -8.50
CA ALA A 61 5.17 -5.05 -9.45
C ALA A 61 4.56 -5.14 -10.86
N THR A 62 3.28 -5.48 -10.97
CA THR A 62 2.55 -5.49 -12.25
C THR A 62 2.40 -4.07 -12.82
N ALA A 63 2.02 -3.10 -12.00
CA ALA A 63 1.93 -1.70 -12.41
C ALA A 63 3.29 -1.14 -12.86
N ALA A 64 4.39 -1.48 -12.18
CA ALA A 64 5.74 -1.08 -12.56
C ALA A 64 6.14 -1.58 -13.96
N LYS A 65 5.72 -2.79 -14.32
CA LYS A 65 5.95 -3.36 -15.67
C LYS A 65 5.16 -2.61 -16.76
N ALA A 66 4.02 -2.01 -16.40
CA ALA A 66 3.22 -1.21 -17.32
C ALA A 66 3.74 0.23 -17.42
N ASP A 67 3.98 0.89 -16.29
CA ASP A 67 4.49 2.25 -16.18
C ASP A 67 5.14 2.49 -14.80
N VAL A 68 6.48 2.44 -14.75
CA VAL A 68 7.25 2.68 -13.53
C VAL A 68 7.18 4.15 -13.07
N PHE A 69 7.02 5.11 -13.98
CA PHE A 69 6.94 6.54 -13.63
C PHE A 69 5.62 6.86 -12.96
N TYR A 70 4.51 6.30 -13.45
CA TYR A 70 3.21 6.38 -12.79
C TYR A 70 3.28 5.83 -11.35
N LEU A 71 3.90 4.65 -11.16
CA LEU A 71 3.99 4.04 -9.84
C LEU A 71 4.85 4.87 -8.87
N MET A 72 6.01 5.36 -9.33
CA MET A 72 6.98 6.11 -8.51
C MET A 72 6.53 7.54 -8.20
N SER A 73 5.80 8.18 -9.12
CA SER A 73 5.23 9.52 -8.90
C SER A 73 4.15 9.52 -7.81
N GLY A 74 3.63 8.34 -7.44
CA GLY A 74 2.57 8.23 -6.44
C GLY A 74 1.23 8.78 -6.92
N MET A 75 1.03 8.92 -8.23
CA MET A 75 -0.20 9.45 -8.83
C MET A 75 -1.45 8.66 -8.41
N TRP A 76 -1.28 7.39 -8.11
CA TRP A 76 -2.29 6.47 -7.58
C TRP A 76 -2.72 6.73 -6.11
N LYS A 77 -2.03 7.61 -5.39
CA LYS A 77 -2.38 8.00 -4.02
C LYS A 77 -3.11 9.34 -3.98
N SER A 78 -3.82 9.61 -2.89
CA SER A 78 -4.41 10.92 -2.63
C SER A 78 -3.35 12.02 -2.51
N SER A 79 -3.75 13.27 -2.74
CA SER A 79 -2.85 14.42 -2.57
C SER A 79 -2.27 14.53 -1.15
N ALA A 80 -3.05 14.17 -0.12
CA ALA A 80 -2.58 14.14 1.26
C ALA A 80 -1.49 13.07 1.47
N GLU A 81 -1.72 11.85 1.02
CA GLU A 81 -0.73 10.76 1.13
C GLU A 81 0.56 11.08 0.36
N ARG A 82 0.45 11.67 -0.83
CA ARG A 82 1.62 12.14 -1.60
C ARG A 82 2.40 13.23 -0.84
N PHE A 83 1.69 14.18 -0.24
CA PHE A 83 2.31 15.23 0.55
C PHE A 83 3.06 14.68 1.76
N PHE A 84 2.47 13.74 2.50
CA PHE A 84 3.14 13.08 3.63
C PHE A 84 4.31 12.19 3.19
N LEU A 85 4.23 11.52 2.04
CA LEU A 85 5.37 10.80 1.47
C LEU A 85 6.52 11.74 1.09
N TRP A 86 6.22 12.96 0.64
CA TRP A 86 7.27 13.93 0.29
C TRP A 86 7.94 14.51 1.55
N ILE A 87 7.18 14.78 2.61
CA ILE A 87 7.72 15.33 3.86
C ILE A 87 8.37 14.25 4.74
N GLY A 88 7.80 13.04 4.76
CA GLY A 88 8.24 11.92 5.59
C GLY A 88 9.06 10.85 4.87
N GLY A 89 9.26 10.97 3.55
CA GLY A 89 9.98 10.00 2.73
C GLY A 89 11.47 10.32 2.57
N PHE A 90 12.09 9.57 1.66
CA PHE A 90 13.51 9.68 1.31
C PHE A 90 13.86 11.11 0.90
N ARG A 91 14.74 11.78 1.67
CA ARG A 91 15.26 13.10 1.31
C ARG A 91 16.35 12.93 0.26
N PRO A 92 16.19 13.42 -0.98
CA PRO A 92 17.21 13.28 -2.03
C PRO A 92 18.57 13.84 -1.63
N SER A 93 18.61 14.78 -0.67
CA SER A 93 19.84 15.32 -0.08
C SER A 93 20.70 14.29 0.65
N GLU A 94 20.16 13.14 1.08
CA GLU A 94 20.95 12.08 1.71
C GLU A 94 21.82 11.30 0.71
N LEU A 95 21.50 11.33 -0.60
CA LEU A 95 22.37 10.74 -1.64
C LEU A 95 23.66 11.54 -1.84
N LEU A 96 23.58 12.85 -1.68
CA LEU A 96 24.71 13.76 -1.89
C LEU A 96 25.68 13.79 -0.70
N LYS A 97 25.33 13.17 0.42
CA LYS A 97 26.19 13.10 1.62
C LYS A 97 27.20 11.95 1.57
N VAL A 98 27.12 11.06 0.59
CA VAL A 98 28.05 9.92 0.42
C VAL A 98 29.06 10.18 -0.71
N THR A 99 29.35 11.46 -1.01
CA THR A 99 30.43 11.84 -1.94
C THR A 99 31.56 12.53 -1.20
#